data_AF-A0A4R6G0F5-F1
#
_entry.id   AF-A0A4R6G0F5-F1
#
_cell.length_a   1.000
_cell.length_b   1.000
_cell.length_c   1.000
_cell.angle_alpha   90.00
_cell.angle_beta   90.00
_cell.angle_gamma   90.00
#
_symmetry.space_group_name_H-M   'P 1'
#
loop_
_entity.id
_entity.type
_entity.pdbx_description
1 polymer ?
#
loop_
_entity_poly.entity_id
_entity_poly.type
_entity_poly.pdbx_seq_one_letter_code
_entity_poly.pdbx_strand_id
1 'polypeptide(L)'
;MALARFSPPGGIDDSGGDPEFLGRWDELVSGLIAASTELSGRGAYVNPALGEIPRERQRALTWTGLSRPLLVEHRDHRRAAYAAAEDRAVQIEYLEWHVERRDGKISAVTFTCETPEYWRLLAEIHPDVVLERYRQLVSPDVRREELYPGGEYDPGNRWNTTDGAVHYVMPINSMRDLLGVSQEIEPSQHADDGYDALPYSRKTGADARIDFDLWAMSRQGLRIATDDPPGISMIGWDDSGWTRPDGRPVGDYWTIVRGVRGAALRVVYRVPASEGFVVGDLSIGGRPVEFGAQIAEHITVAAHVVAGGRS
;
A
#
# COMPACT_ATOMS: atom_id res chain seq x y z
N MET A 1 -11.05 18.31 18.02
CA MET A 1 -10.22 19.15 17.12
C MET A 1 -10.34 18.60 15.71
N ALA A 2 -10.82 19.44 14.80
CA ALA A 2 -10.82 19.16 13.35
C ALA A 2 -9.37 19.00 12.85
N LEU A 3 -9.19 18.18 11.82
CA LEU A 3 -7.90 18.07 11.15
C LEU A 3 -7.60 19.40 10.46
N ALA A 4 -6.47 20.02 10.78
CA ALA A 4 -6.10 21.30 10.16
C ALA A 4 -5.69 21.13 8.70
N ARG A 5 -5.00 20.03 8.40
CA ARG A 5 -4.50 19.67 7.07
C ARG A 5 -4.11 18.20 7.05
N PHE A 6 -4.30 17.51 5.93
CA PHE A 6 -3.73 16.17 5.73
C PHE A 6 -2.21 16.22 5.64
N SER A 7 -1.56 15.31 6.36
CA SER A 7 -0.12 15.08 6.33
C SER A 7 0.25 14.15 5.17
N PRO A 8 1.47 14.24 4.61
CA PRO A 8 1.99 13.25 3.68
C PRO A 8 2.02 11.82 4.28
N PRO A 9 1.88 10.78 3.46
CA PRO A 9 1.82 9.40 3.93
C PRO A 9 3.12 8.96 4.62
N GLY A 10 3.03 8.06 5.59
CA GLY A 10 4.20 7.44 6.23
C GLY A 10 5.16 8.38 6.97
N GLY A 11 4.79 9.66 7.17
CA GLY A 11 5.64 10.66 7.82
C GLY A 11 6.83 11.13 6.97
N ILE A 12 6.74 10.97 5.64
CA ILE A 12 7.75 11.51 4.71
C ILE A 12 7.60 13.03 4.55
N ASP A 13 8.70 13.70 4.21
CA ASP A 13 8.71 15.11 3.86
C ASP A 13 9.69 15.37 2.70
N ASP A 14 9.32 14.91 1.51
CA ASP A 14 10.16 15.15 0.32
C ASP A 14 10.12 16.61 -0.12
N SER A 15 9.03 17.33 0.20
CA SER A 15 8.87 18.76 -0.04
C SER A 15 9.71 19.66 0.89
N GLY A 16 10.31 19.11 1.94
CA GLY A 16 11.03 19.90 2.95
C GLY A 16 10.14 20.94 3.65
N GLY A 17 8.86 20.62 3.84
CA GLY A 17 7.89 21.51 4.47
C GLY A 17 7.28 22.58 3.56
N ASP A 18 7.46 22.51 2.23
CA ASP A 18 6.91 23.51 1.30
C ASP A 18 5.40 23.73 1.51
N PRO A 19 4.97 24.95 1.92
CA PRO A 19 3.57 25.27 2.11
C PRO A 19 2.71 25.07 0.85
N GLU A 20 3.24 25.28 -0.36
CA GLU A 20 2.49 25.08 -1.59
C GLU A 20 2.17 23.60 -1.79
N PHE A 21 3.19 22.74 -1.72
CA PHE A 21 3.01 21.30 -1.82
C PHE A 21 2.02 20.77 -0.79
N LEU A 22 2.21 21.15 0.48
CA LEU A 22 1.36 20.65 1.55
C LEU A 22 -0.08 21.17 1.45
N GLY A 23 -0.29 22.41 0.99
CA GLY A 23 -1.62 22.95 0.71
C GLY A 23 -2.32 22.20 -0.42
N ARG A 24 -1.62 21.96 -1.53
CA ARG A 24 -2.17 21.21 -2.67
C ARG A 24 -2.39 19.73 -2.37
N TRP A 25 -1.57 19.14 -1.49
CA TRP A 25 -1.78 17.78 -0.99
C TRP A 25 -3.09 17.68 -0.21
N ASP A 26 -3.34 18.62 0.69
CA ASP A 26 -4.59 18.69 1.45
C ASP A 26 -5.82 18.84 0.57
N GLU A 27 -5.78 19.79 -0.38
CA GLU A 27 -6.85 20.01 -1.34
C GLU A 27 -7.12 18.76 -2.17
N LEU A 28 -6.07 18.07 -2.62
CA LEU A 28 -6.17 16.83 -3.38
C LEU A 28 -6.85 15.74 -2.54
N VAL A 29 -6.34 15.43 -1.35
CA VAL A 29 -6.90 14.36 -0.51
C VAL A 29 -8.32 14.70 -0.07
N SER A 30 -8.54 15.91 0.42
CA SER A 30 -9.86 16.37 0.87
C SER A 30 -10.88 16.30 -0.27
N GLY A 31 -10.46 16.63 -1.51
CA GLY A 31 -11.30 16.52 -2.71
C GLY A 31 -11.69 15.08 -3.09
N LEU A 32 -10.99 14.06 -2.59
CA LEU A 32 -11.33 12.65 -2.79
C LEU A 32 -12.38 12.13 -1.78
N ILE A 33 -12.68 12.92 -0.73
CA ILE A 33 -13.59 12.52 0.35
C ILE A 33 -14.81 13.44 0.33
N ALA A 34 -15.98 12.87 0.08
CA ALA A 34 -17.23 13.61 0.18
C ALA A 34 -17.42 14.13 1.61
N ALA A 35 -18.11 15.27 1.77
CA ALA A 35 -18.32 15.87 3.08
C ALA A 35 -18.94 14.89 4.09
N SER A 36 -19.91 14.12 3.63
CA SER A 36 -20.48 12.98 4.35
C SER A 36 -21.11 12.02 3.35
N THR A 37 -20.79 10.74 3.46
CA THR A 37 -21.40 9.64 2.72
C THR A 37 -22.04 8.70 3.72
N GLU A 38 -23.35 8.48 3.62
CA GLU A 38 -24.00 7.42 4.39
C GLU A 38 -23.37 6.08 4.01
N LEU A 39 -23.07 5.27 5.01
CA LEU A 39 -22.58 3.90 4.83
C LEU A 39 -23.66 2.93 5.31
N SER A 40 -23.61 1.67 4.89
CA SER A 40 -24.56 0.65 5.36
C SER A 40 -24.65 0.60 6.88
N GLY A 41 -25.84 0.89 7.40
CA GLY A 41 -26.09 1.09 8.83
C GLY A 41 -26.63 2.47 9.15
N ARG A 42 -26.28 3.00 10.33
CA ARG A 42 -26.77 4.30 10.85
C ARG A 42 -25.67 5.36 10.90
N GLY A 43 -24.45 5.00 10.49
CA GLY A 43 -23.26 5.84 10.51
C GLY A 43 -23.00 6.47 9.15
N ALA A 44 -21.84 7.11 9.04
CA ALA A 44 -21.40 7.75 7.81
C ALA A 44 -19.88 7.79 7.74
N TYR A 45 -19.34 7.73 6.53
CA TYR A 45 -17.97 8.16 6.24
C TYR A 45 -17.98 9.68 6.05
N VAL A 46 -17.07 10.39 6.71
CA VAL A 46 -17.06 11.86 6.71
C VAL A 46 -15.68 12.39 6.39
N ASN A 47 -15.61 13.57 5.80
CA ASN A 47 -14.35 14.24 5.55
C ASN A 47 -13.81 14.88 6.86
N PRO A 48 -12.66 14.42 7.40
CA PRO A 48 -12.10 14.94 8.65
C PRO A 48 -11.54 16.37 8.54
N ALA A 49 -11.30 16.86 7.32
CA ALA A 49 -10.87 18.24 7.07
C ALA A 49 -12.03 19.25 7.13
N LEU A 50 -13.28 18.78 6.98
CA LEU A 50 -14.47 19.66 6.96
C LEU A 50 -15.20 19.74 8.31
N GLY A 51 -14.76 19.00 9.33
CA GLY A 51 -15.38 19.05 10.65
C GLY A 51 -14.73 18.13 11.67
N GLU A 52 -15.14 18.28 12.92
CA GLU A 52 -14.62 17.43 13.99
C GLU A 52 -15.18 16.02 13.89
N ILE A 53 -14.32 15.05 14.17
CA ILE A 53 -14.67 13.64 14.34
C ILE A 53 -14.22 13.23 15.73
N PRO A 54 -15.12 12.73 16.58
CA PRO A 54 -14.72 12.12 17.83
C PRO A 54 -13.80 10.93 17.54
N ARG A 55 -12.55 11.01 17.97
CA ARG A 55 -11.51 9.97 17.77
C ARG A 55 -11.53 8.98 18.93
N GLU A 56 -12.71 8.43 19.22
CA GLU A 56 -12.89 7.47 20.33
C GLU A 56 -12.26 6.11 20.02
N ARG A 57 -12.20 5.78 18.73
CA ARG A 57 -11.67 4.51 18.22
C ARG A 57 -10.72 4.81 17.07
N GLN A 58 -9.56 4.17 17.10
CA GLN A 58 -8.64 4.11 15.97
C GLN A 58 -8.53 2.64 15.56
N ARG A 59 -8.54 2.37 14.25
CA ARG A 59 -8.51 1.01 13.72
C ARG A 59 -7.62 0.93 12.49
N ALA A 60 -6.74 -0.07 12.50
CA ALA A 60 -6.07 -0.54 11.30
C ALA A 60 -6.97 -1.58 10.61
N LEU A 61 -7.36 -1.31 9.37
CA LEU A 61 -8.04 -2.26 8.49
C LEU A 61 -6.95 -3.04 7.78
N THR A 62 -6.79 -4.32 8.10
CA THR A 62 -5.59 -5.10 7.71
C THR A 62 -5.91 -6.22 6.72
N TRP A 63 -5.04 -6.41 5.74
CA TRP A 63 -5.04 -7.57 4.84
C TRP A 63 -3.60 -7.97 4.46
N THR A 64 -3.47 -9.07 3.74
CA THR A 64 -2.19 -9.61 3.28
C THR A 64 -1.80 -9.02 1.94
N GLY A 65 -0.50 -8.77 1.72
CA GLY A 65 0.02 -8.14 0.51
C GLY A 65 -0.07 -8.96 -0.79
N LEU A 66 -0.33 -10.27 -0.73
CA LEU A 66 -0.51 -11.12 -1.91
C LEU A 66 -1.98 -11.20 -2.32
N SER A 67 -2.23 -11.03 -3.62
CA SER A 67 -3.54 -11.14 -4.26
C SER A 67 -4.30 -12.40 -3.87
N ARG A 68 -5.38 -12.20 -3.10
CA ARG A 68 -6.28 -13.30 -2.72
C ARG A 68 -6.95 -13.93 -3.95
N PRO A 69 -7.43 -13.17 -4.95
CA PRO A 69 -7.95 -13.76 -6.19
C PRO A 69 -6.97 -14.71 -6.88
N LEU A 70 -5.68 -14.38 -6.96
CA LEU A 70 -4.66 -15.26 -7.54
C LEU A 70 -4.51 -16.56 -6.74
N LEU A 71 -4.51 -16.47 -5.40
CA LEU A 71 -4.46 -17.66 -4.54
C LEU A 71 -5.69 -18.55 -4.69
N VAL A 72 -6.87 -17.96 -4.91
CA VAL A 72 -8.12 -18.69 -5.14
C VAL A 72 -8.15 -19.35 -6.51
N GLU A 73 -7.72 -18.64 -7.56
CA GLU A 73 -7.61 -19.16 -8.92
C GLU A 73 -6.65 -20.36 -8.99
N HIS A 74 -5.51 -20.28 -8.30
CA HIS A 74 -4.49 -21.30 -8.27
C HIS A 74 -4.46 -22.09 -6.95
N ARG A 75 -5.62 -22.32 -6.31
CA ARG A 75 -5.71 -22.95 -4.98
C ARG A 75 -5.04 -24.32 -4.88
N ASP A 76 -5.02 -25.08 -5.97
CA ASP A 76 -4.40 -26.41 -6.03
C ASP A 76 -2.93 -26.36 -6.49
N HIS A 77 -2.45 -25.19 -6.95
CA HIS A 77 -1.12 -24.97 -7.52
C HIS A 77 -0.51 -23.63 -7.08
N ARG A 78 -0.29 -23.47 -5.78
CA ARG A 78 0.19 -22.21 -5.18
C ARG A 78 1.47 -21.63 -5.80
N ARG A 79 2.38 -22.48 -6.30
CA ARG A 79 3.57 -22.03 -7.05
C ARG A 79 3.21 -21.29 -8.34
N ALA A 80 2.14 -21.72 -9.03
CA ALA A 80 1.64 -21.02 -10.22
C ALA A 80 1.08 -19.63 -9.85
N ALA A 81 0.41 -19.51 -8.70
CA ALA A 81 -0.02 -18.22 -8.15
C ALA A 81 1.17 -17.27 -7.95
N TYR A 82 2.25 -17.78 -7.33
CA TYR A 82 3.46 -16.98 -7.11
C TYR A 82 4.13 -16.55 -8.40
N ALA A 83 4.20 -17.44 -9.40
CA ALA A 83 4.77 -17.10 -10.69
C ALA A 83 3.93 -16.05 -11.45
N ALA A 84 2.60 -16.16 -11.41
CA ALA A 84 1.69 -15.19 -12.03
C ALA A 84 1.78 -13.82 -11.35
N ALA A 85 1.95 -13.78 -10.02
CA ALA A 85 2.02 -12.56 -9.24
C ALA A 85 3.27 -11.69 -9.49
N GLU A 86 4.28 -12.20 -10.19
CA GLU A 86 5.44 -11.39 -10.60
C GLU A 86 5.08 -10.35 -11.67
N ASP A 87 3.92 -10.48 -12.33
CA ASP A 87 3.37 -9.44 -13.20
C ASP A 87 2.70 -8.34 -12.35
N ARG A 88 3.19 -7.11 -12.49
CA ARG A 88 2.66 -5.90 -11.85
C ARG A 88 1.16 -5.68 -12.12
N ALA A 89 0.65 -6.15 -13.26
CA ALA A 89 -0.76 -6.01 -13.65
C ALA A 89 -1.74 -6.80 -12.77
N VAL A 90 -1.24 -7.75 -11.96
CA VAL A 90 -2.07 -8.56 -11.05
C VAL A 90 -1.77 -8.32 -9.57
N GLN A 91 -0.89 -7.36 -9.25
CA GLN A 91 -0.55 -6.93 -7.90
C GLN A 91 -1.57 -5.91 -7.39
N ILE A 92 -2.78 -6.39 -7.08
CA ILE A 92 -3.99 -5.56 -6.90
C ILE A 92 -4.40 -5.31 -5.44
N GLU A 93 -3.61 -5.72 -4.45
CA GLU A 93 -3.97 -5.62 -3.03
C GLU A 93 -3.37 -4.39 -2.34
N TYR A 94 -3.19 -3.29 -3.09
CA TYR A 94 -2.45 -2.12 -2.61
C TYR A 94 -1.07 -2.49 -2.04
N LEU A 95 -0.36 -3.34 -2.77
CA LEU A 95 1.05 -3.64 -2.56
C LEU A 95 1.62 -4.06 -3.91
N GLU A 96 2.63 -3.33 -4.36
CA GLU A 96 3.39 -3.70 -5.55
C GLU A 96 4.84 -4.03 -5.17
N TRP A 97 5.48 -4.88 -5.95
CA TRP A 97 6.87 -5.24 -5.73
C TRP A 97 7.67 -5.42 -7.01
N HIS A 98 8.98 -5.31 -6.85
CA HIS A 98 9.98 -5.58 -7.87
C HIS A 98 11.03 -6.54 -7.33
N VAL A 99 11.43 -7.50 -8.16
CA VAL A 99 12.39 -8.54 -7.83
C VAL A 99 13.69 -8.28 -8.58
N GLU A 100 14.77 -8.09 -7.84
CA GLU A 100 16.12 -8.10 -8.39
C GLU A 100 16.66 -9.52 -8.42
N ARG A 101 17.31 -9.89 -9.53
CA ARG A 101 17.97 -11.19 -9.67
C ARG A 101 19.45 -11.06 -9.95
N ARG A 102 20.23 -11.96 -9.36
CA ARG A 102 21.64 -12.17 -9.65
C ARG A 102 21.86 -13.66 -9.86
N ASP A 103 22.48 -14.02 -10.99
CA ASP A 103 22.76 -15.42 -11.36
C ASP A 103 21.49 -16.32 -11.32
N GLY A 104 20.35 -15.76 -11.75
CA GLY A 104 19.04 -16.43 -11.77
C GLY A 104 18.30 -16.48 -10.43
N LYS A 105 18.97 -16.19 -9.31
CA LYS A 105 18.38 -16.19 -7.95
C LYS A 105 17.95 -14.79 -7.54
N ILE A 106 16.96 -14.70 -6.65
CA ILE A 106 16.53 -13.41 -6.08
C ILE A 106 17.66 -12.86 -5.21
N SER A 107 18.12 -11.66 -5.51
CA SER A 107 19.09 -10.92 -4.68
C SER A 107 18.40 -9.99 -3.69
N ALA A 108 17.27 -9.39 -4.09
CA ALA A 108 16.42 -8.58 -3.22
C ALA A 108 14.99 -8.50 -3.77
N VAL A 109 14.07 -8.15 -2.89
CA VAL A 109 12.71 -7.77 -3.26
C VAL A 109 12.39 -6.41 -2.65
N THR A 110 11.92 -5.49 -3.47
CA THR A 110 11.47 -4.17 -3.05
C THR A 110 9.95 -4.13 -3.08
N PHE A 111 9.33 -3.72 -1.99
CA PHE A 111 7.88 -3.53 -1.86
C PHE A 111 7.56 -2.05 -1.72
N THR A 112 6.48 -1.59 -2.35
CA THR A 112 5.99 -0.22 -2.23
C THR A 112 4.47 -0.21 -2.04
N CYS A 113 4.01 0.71 -1.18
CA CYS A 113 2.61 1.09 -1.10
C CYS A 113 2.38 2.59 -1.40
N GLU A 114 3.34 3.23 -2.07
CA GLU A 114 3.29 4.65 -2.40
C GLU A 114 2.30 4.94 -3.54
N THR A 115 1.43 5.94 -3.33
CA THR A 115 0.35 6.25 -4.27
C THR A 115 0.81 7.20 -5.38
N PRO A 116 0.28 7.04 -6.61
CA PRO A 116 0.69 7.86 -7.75
C PRO A 116 0.29 9.33 -7.57
N GLU A 117 -0.73 9.65 -6.76
CA GLU A 117 -1.14 11.03 -6.46
C GLU A 117 -0.04 11.84 -5.78
N TYR A 118 0.64 11.25 -4.78
CA TYR A 118 1.75 11.92 -4.09
C TYR A 118 2.91 12.21 -5.05
N TRP A 119 3.29 11.21 -5.86
CA TRP A 119 4.40 11.34 -6.81
C TRP A 119 4.10 12.28 -7.96
N ARG A 120 2.88 12.31 -8.48
CA ARG A 120 2.47 13.27 -9.51
C ARG A 120 2.50 14.70 -8.98
N LEU A 121 1.96 14.94 -7.79
CA LEU A 121 2.01 16.26 -7.16
C LEU A 121 3.45 16.69 -6.89
N LEU A 122 4.30 15.77 -6.41
CA LEU A 122 5.71 16.04 -6.17
C LEU A 122 6.46 16.34 -7.47
N ALA A 123 6.15 15.64 -8.56
CA ALA A 123 6.76 15.89 -9.87
C ALA A 123 6.34 17.24 -10.46
N GLU A 124 5.12 17.69 -10.17
CA GLU A 124 4.62 18.98 -10.63
C GLU A 124 5.32 20.16 -9.93
N ILE A 125 5.51 20.07 -8.61
CA ILE A 125 6.02 21.19 -7.79
C ILE A 125 7.54 21.10 -7.59
N HIS A 126 8.07 19.88 -7.44
CA HIS A 126 9.47 19.60 -7.13
C HIS A 126 10.07 18.52 -8.05
N PRO A 127 10.14 18.77 -9.38
CA PRO A 127 10.61 17.76 -10.33
C PRO A 127 12.06 17.29 -10.09
N ASP A 128 12.91 18.16 -9.55
CA ASP A 128 14.30 17.82 -9.20
C ASP A 128 14.37 16.89 -7.99
N VAL A 129 13.44 17.02 -7.04
CA VAL A 129 13.33 16.09 -5.90
C VAL A 129 12.91 14.71 -6.40
N VAL A 130 11.94 14.63 -7.34
CA VAL A 130 11.56 13.34 -7.95
C VAL A 130 12.74 12.67 -8.63
N LEU A 131 13.53 13.41 -9.41
CA LEU A 131 14.74 12.86 -10.05
C LEU A 131 15.71 12.29 -9.01
N GLU A 132 15.99 13.05 -7.95
CA GLU A 132 16.88 12.62 -6.88
C GLU A 132 16.33 11.40 -6.14
N ARG A 133 15.02 11.35 -5.89
CA ARG A 133 14.39 10.18 -5.28
C ARG A 133 14.48 8.94 -6.16
N TYR A 134 14.22 9.04 -7.46
CA TYR A 134 14.41 7.90 -8.36
C TYR A 134 15.87 7.42 -8.36
N ARG A 135 16.84 8.34 -8.28
CA ARG A 135 18.26 7.98 -8.17
C ARG A 135 18.59 7.21 -6.90
N GLN A 136 18.02 7.63 -5.78
CA GLN A 136 18.22 6.99 -4.48
C GLN A 136 17.49 5.66 -4.37
N LEU A 137 16.28 5.56 -4.91
CA LEU A 137 15.39 4.42 -4.71
C LEU A 137 15.60 3.29 -5.72
N VAL A 138 16.12 3.61 -6.91
CA VAL A 138 16.25 2.67 -8.02
C VAL A 138 17.69 2.60 -8.53
N SER A 139 18.23 3.71 -9.08
CA SER A 139 19.59 3.72 -9.64
C SER A 139 20.14 5.13 -9.81
N PRO A 140 21.41 5.41 -9.44
CA PRO A 140 22.05 6.70 -9.68
C PRO A 140 22.11 7.10 -11.17
N ASP A 141 21.94 6.14 -12.08
CA ASP A 141 21.98 6.36 -13.52
C ASP A 141 20.70 6.98 -14.10
N VAL A 142 19.64 7.14 -13.30
CA VAL A 142 18.37 7.73 -13.74
C VAL A 142 18.60 9.14 -14.29
N ARG A 143 18.06 9.40 -15.50
CA ARG A 143 18.14 10.69 -16.17
C ARG A 143 16.79 11.39 -16.19
N ARG A 144 16.81 12.72 -16.19
CA ARG A 144 15.60 13.54 -16.18
C ARG A 144 14.72 13.25 -17.40
N GLU A 145 15.32 13.09 -18.57
CA GLU A 145 14.62 12.89 -19.82
C GLU A 145 13.87 11.55 -19.88
N GLU A 146 14.28 10.58 -19.06
CA GLU A 146 13.60 9.29 -18.91
C GLU A 146 12.39 9.36 -17.95
N LEU A 147 12.37 10.33 -17.02
CA LEU A 147 11.24 10.58 -16.13
C LEU A 147 10.26 11.61 -16.70
N TYR A 148 10.76 12.52 -17.54
CA TYR A 148 10.01 13.64 -18.12
C TYR A 148 10.08 13.66 -19.65
N PRO A 149 9.63 12.61 -20.36
CA PRO A 149 9.63 12.62 -21.82
C PRO A 149 8.75 13.76 -22.33
N GLY A 150 9.33 14.67 -23.13
CA GLY A 150 8.61 15.86 -23.61
C GLY A 150 8.32 16.93 -22.54
N GLY A 151 8.92 16.81 -21.35
CA GLY A 151 8.77 17.77 -20.26
C GLY A 151 7.68 17.44 -19.24
N GLU A 152 6.92 16.37 -19.44
CA GLU A 152 5.85 15.92 -18.53
C GLU A 152 6.26 14.64 -17.80
N TYR A 153 5.91 14.55 -16.52
CA TYR A 153 6.23 13.36 -15.72
C TYR A 153 5.51 12.12 -16.23
N ASP A 154 6.27 11.08 -16.56
CA ASP A 154 5.75 9.78 -16.96
C ASP A 154 5.78 8.80 -15.76
N PRO A 155 4.64 8.54 -15.08
CA PRO A 155 4.58 7.54 -14.01
C PRO A 155 4.82 6.10 -14.49
N GLY A 156 4.69 5.84 -15.80
CA GLY A 156 4.93 4.54 -16.44
C GLY A 156 6.36 4.30 -16.89
N ASN A 157 7.29 5.20 -16.56
CA ASN A 157 8.69 5.09 -16.98
C ASN A 157 9.34 3.77 -16.53
N ARG A 158 10.41 3.35 -17.23
CA ARG A 158 11.14 2.10 -16.98
C ARG A 158 11.62 1.93 -15.54
N TRP A 159 12.00 3.01 -14.86
CA TRP A 159 12.52 2.98 -13.49
C TRP A 159 11.43 2.70 -12.46
N ASN A 160 10.17 2.96 -12.81
CA ASN A 160 9.02 2.60 -12.01
C ASN A 160 8.35 1.28 -12.44
N THR A 161 8.73 0.69 -13.58
CA THR A 161 8.06 -0.49 -14.15
C THR A 161 9.02 -1.68 -14.28
N THR A 162 9.98 -1.59 -15.18
CA THR A 162 10.90 -2.69 -15.55
C THR A 162 12.08 -2.81 -14.60
N ASP A 163 12.70 -1.69 -14.26
CA ASP A 163 13.98 -1.65 -13.52
C ASP A 163 13.78 -1.39 -12.02
N GLY A 164 12.54 -1.17 -11.59
CA GLY A 164 12.20 -0.93 -10.20
C GLY A 164 10.69 -0.78 -9.98
N ALA A 165 10.33 -0.46 -8.74
CA ALA A 165 8.98 -0.07 -8.36
C ALA A 165 9.09 1.08 -7.36
N VAL A 166 8.88 2.32 -7.80
CA VAL A 166 8.90 3.53 -6.95
C VAL A 166 7.55 3.73 -6.29
N HIS A 167 6.48 3.72 -7.09
CA HIS A 167 5.10 3.87 -6.65
C HIS A 167 4.19 2.99 -7.49
N TYR A 168 2.91 2.91 -7.14
CA TYR A 168 1.96 2.08 -7.89
C TYR A 168 1.87 2.45 -9.38
N VAL A 169 1.78 1.42 -10.21
CA VAL A 169 1.38 1.55 -11.63
C VAL A 169 0.08 0.78 -11.92
N MET A 170 -0.32 -0.13 -11.04
CA MET A 170 -1.57 -0.85 -11.17
C MET A 170 -2.73 0.16 -11.05
N PRO A 171 -3.59 0.33 -12.07
CA PRO A 171 -4.55 1.43 -12.10
C PRO A 171 -5.55 1.47 -10.95
N ILE A 172 -5.79 0.36 -10.26
CA ILE A 172 -6.72 0.28 -9.12
C ILE A 172 -6.03 0.40 -7.76
N ASN A 173 -4.70 0.51 -7.74
CA ASN A 173 -3.94 0.84 -6.54
C ASN A 173 -3.71 2.36 -6.56
N SER A 174 -4.61 3.11 -5.93
CA SER A 174 -4.47 4.57 -5.82
C SER A 174 -5.09 5.11 -4.54
N MET A 175 -4.77 6.35 -4.17
CA MET A 175 -5.46 7.00 -3.06
C MET A 175 -6.93 7.22 -3.39
N ARG A 176 -7.24 7.55 -4.64
CA ARG A 176 -8.61 7.71 -5.14
C ARG A 176 -9.43 6.43 -4.97
N ASP A 177 -8.88 5.28 -5.34
CA ASP A 177 -9.60 4.00 -5.24
C ASP A 177 -9.77 3.59 -3.76
N LEU A 178 -8.73 3.75 -2.93
CA LEU A 178 -8.80 3.48 -1.49
C LEU A 178 -9.89 4.31 -0.80
N LEU A 179 -9.89 5.62 -1.01
CA LEU A 179 -10.86 6.51 -0.39
C LEU A 179 -12.24 6.33 -1.03
N GLY A 180 -12.30 5.98 -2.32
CA GLY A 180 -13.53 5.64 -3.02
C GLY A 180 -14.22 4.42 -2.41
N VAL A 181 -13.51 3.29 -2.28
CA VAL A 181 -14.07 2.07 -1.68
C VAL A 181 -14.48 2.31 -0.22
N SER A 182 -13.73 3.12 0.52
CA SER A 182 -14.06 3.48 1.91
C SER A 182 -15.40 4.22 2.07
N GLN A 183 -15.94 4.75 0.98
CA GLN A 183 -17.20 5.51 0.92
C GLN A 183 -18.34 4.71 0.28
N GLU A 184 -18.14 3.44 -0.08
CA GLU A 184 -19.17 2.64 -0.73
C GLU A 184 -20.26 2.18 0.23
N ILE A 185 -21.47 2.03 -0.32
CA ILE A 185 -22.62 1.45 0.37
C ILE A 185 -22.77 0.01 -0.10
N GLU A 186 -23.07 -0.90 0.83
CA GLU A 186 -23.37 -2.29 0.52
C GLU A 186 -24.53 -2.35 -0.49
N PRO A 187 -24.38 -3.07 -1.62
CA PRO A 187 -25.33 -3.00 -2.74
C PRO A 187 -26.77 -3.34 -2.38
N SER A 188 -26.99 -4.31 -1.49
CA SER A 188 -28.34 -4.67 -1.06
C SER A 188 -28.96 -3.60 -0.17
N GLN A 189 -28.16 -2.84 0.57
CA GLN A 189 -28.58 -1.88 1.62
C GLN A 189 -29.41 -2.52 2.75
N HIS A 190 -29.45 -3.85 2.83
CA HIS A 190 -30.22 -4.60 3.82
C HIS A 190 -29.33 -5.49 4.70
N ALA A 191 -28.00 -5.39 4.58
CA ALA A 191 -27.08 -6.18 5.41
C ALA A 191 -27.18 -5.78 6.89
N ASP A 192 -27.75 -6.67 7.72
CA ASP A 192 -27.94 -6.44 9.15
C ASP A 192 -26.63 -6.62 9.94
N ASP A 193 -25.74 -7.47 9.46
CA ASP A 193 -24.41 -7.67 10.03
C ASP A 193 -23.32 -7.91 8.96
N GLY A 194 -22.15 -8.39 9.40
CA GLY A 194 -21.05 -8.69 8.48
C GLY A 194 -21.30 -9.93 7.62
N TYR A 195 -22.02 -10.94 8.12
CA TYR A 195 -22.35 -12.14 7.37
C TYR A 195 -23.23 -11.83 6.17
N ASP A 196 -24.16 -10.87 6.32
CA ASP A 196 -25.06 -10.46 5.23
C ASP A 196 -24.39 -9.52 4.23
N ALA A 197 -23.30 -8.85 4.62
CA ALA A 197 -22.70 -7.77 3.85
C ALA A 197 -21.97 -8.22 2.59
N LEU A 198 -21.56 -9.50 2.50
CA LEU A 198 -20.77 -9.98 1.37
C LEU A 198 -21.21 -11.39 0.93
N PRO A 199 -21.87 -11.48 -0.24
CA PRO A 199 -21.51 -12.52 -1.19
C PRO A 199 -21.57 -12.07 -2.68
N TYR A 200 -21.19 -10.82 -3.01
CA TYR A 200 -20.96 -10.39 -4.40
C TYR A 200 -19.48 -10.38 -4.78
N SER A 201 -19.20 -10.52 -6.08
CA SER A 201 -17.84 -10.67 -6.60
C SER A 201 -17.07 -9.34 -6.49
N ARG A 202 -16.12 -9.26 -5.55
CA ARG A 202 -15.13 -8.18 -5.46
C ARG A 202 -13.88 -8.55 -6.25
N LYS A 203 -13.25 -7.54 -6.87
CA LYS A 203 -12.03 -7.73 -7.67
C LYS A 203 -10.80 -7.97 -6.78
N THR A 204 -10.74 -7.39 -5.59
CA THR A 204 -9.60 -7.48 -4.65
C THR A 204 -10.06 -8.03 -3.29
N GLY A 205 -9.13 -8.59 -2.51
CA GLY A 205 -9.38 -8.97 -1.12
C GLY A 205 -9.39 -7.76 -0.17
N ALA A 206 -8.60 -6.74 -0.47
CA ALA A 206 -8.49 -5.49 0.26
C ALA A 206 -9.82 -4.74 0.32
N ASP A 207 -10.46 -4.50 -0.83
CA ASP A 207 -11.72 -3.76 -0.93
C ASP A 207 -12.81 -4.42 -0.09
N ALA A 208 -12.96 -5.75 -0.25
CA ALA A 208 -13.91 -6.53 0.54
C ALA A 208 -13.65 -6.40 2.05
N ARG A 209 -12.38 -6.36 2.46
CA ARG A 209 -12.01 -6.22 3.86
C ARG A 209 -12.29 -4.82 4.40
N ILE A 210 -11.98 -3.78 3.63
CA ILE A 210 -12.23 -2.38 3.97
C ILE A 210 -13.73 -2.20 4.19
N ASP A 211 -14.56 -2.55 3.21
CA ASP A 211 -16.01 -2.39 3.28
C ASP A 211 -16.62 -3.11 4.47
N PHE A 212 -16.29 -4.39 4.64
CA PHE A 212 -16.82 -5.20 5.73
C PHE A 212 -16.56 -4.54 7.09
N ASP A 213 -15.33 -4.06 7.30
CA ASP A 213 -14.93 -3.44 8.55
C ASP A 213 -15.59 -2.07 8.76
N LEU A 214 -15.71 -1.27 7.70
CA LEU A 214 -16.32 0.06 7.76
C LEU A 214 -17.83 -0.02 7.97
N TRP A 215 -18.54 -0.90 7.26
CA TRP A 215 -19.97 -1.09 7.46
C TRP A 215 -20.28 -1.66 8.84
N ALA A 216 -19.43 -2.55 9.37
CA ALA A 216 -19.58 -3.02 10.75
C ALA A 216 -19.46 -1.89 11.78
N MET A 217 -18.63 -0.88 11.51
CA MET A 217 -18.52 0.33 12.33
C MET A 217 -19.72 1.26 12.10
N SER A 218 -20.18 1.42 10.85
CA SER A 218 -21.36 2.26 10.52
C SER A 218 -22.65 1.73 11.14
N ARG A 219 -22.88 0.42 11.18
CA ARG A 219 -24.05 -0.19 11.84
C ARG A 219 -24.11 0.07 13.35
N GLN A 220 -22.98 0.36 13.98
CA GLN A 220 -22.92 0.81 15.36
C GLN A 220 -23.32 2.29 15.54
N GLY A 221 -23.61 3.01 14.44
CA GLY A 221 -23.96 4.42 14.43
C GLY A 221 -22.74 5.36 14.50
N LEU A 222 -21.56 4.86 14.19
CA LEU A 222 -20.32 5.65 14.25
C LEU A 222 -20.16 6.54 13.02
N ARG A 223 -19.61 7.74 13.23
CA ARG A 223 -19.01 8.54 12.16
C ARG A 223 -17.58 8.07 11.99
N ILE A 224 -17.16 7.83 10.75
CA ILE A 224 -15.89 7.24 10.39
C ILE A 224 -15.14 8.17 9.45
N ALA A 225 -13.82 8.25 9.56
CA ALA A 225 -12.97 8.89 8.56
C ALA A 225 -11.65 8.16 8.42
N THR A 226 -10.94 8.43 7.32
CA THR A 226 -9.52 8.15 7.22
C THR A 226 -8.76 8.85 8.35
N ASP A 227 -7.75 8.16 8.87
CA ASP A 227 -6.82 8.76 9.82
C ASP A 227 -5.83 9.69 9.11
N ASP A 228 -5.08 10.48 9.88
CA ASP A 228 -4.00 11.32 9.37
C ASP A 228 -2.63 10.70 9.75
N PRO A 229 -1.73 10.41 8.80
CA PRO A 229 -1.89 10.61 7.35
C PRO A 229 -2.81 9.57 6.69
N PRO A 230 -3.51 9.96 5.60
CA PRO A 230 -4.35 9.07 4.83
C PRO A 230 -3.49 8.13 3.96
N GLY A 231 -3.99 6.92 3.70
CA GLY A 231 -3.38 6.00 2.75
C GLY A 231 -3.13 4.59 3.25
N ILE A 232 -2.39 3.83 2.45
CA ILE A 232 -1.94 2.47 2.76
C ILE A 232 -0.53 2.51 3.32
N SER A 233 -0.30 1.67 4.32
CA SER A 233 1.03 1.42 4.85
C SER A 233 1.27 -0.06 5.10
N MET A 234 2.52 -0.47 4.97
CA MET A 234 2.99 -1.75 5.50
C MET A 234 3.20 -1.58 7.01
N ILE A 235 2.40 -2.29 7.79
CA ILE A 235 2.40 -2.19 9.26
C ILE A 235 3.23 -3.30 9.92
N GLY A 236 3.55 -4.36 9.18
CA GLY A 236 4.39 -5.45 9.65
C GLY A 236 4.68 -6.49 8.58
N TRP A 237 5.64 -7.36 8.89
CA TRP A 237 6.04 -8.51 8.11
C TRP A 237 6.57 -9.59 9.03
N ASP A 238 6.40 -10.85 8.64
CA ASP A 238 6.75 -12.00 9.47
C ASP A 238 7.57 -13.03 8.70
N ASP A 239 8.87 -13.09 9.01
CA ASP A 239 9.81 -14.08 8.50
C ASP A 239 10.06 -15.24 9.50
N SER A 240 9.19 -15.39 10.50
CA SER A 240 9.23 -16.51 11.43
C SER A 240 9.17 -17.85 10.69
N GLY A 241 10.11 -18.74 11.03
CA GLY A 241 10.22 -20.06 10.42
C GLY A 241 10.90 -20.08 9.05
N TRP A 242 11.38 -18.94 8.55
CA TRP A 242 12.23 -18.90 7.36
C TRP A 242 13.65 -19.35 7.74
N THR A 243 14.30 -20.08 6.84
CA THR A 243 15.62 -20.65 7.10
C THR A 243 16.66 -20.26 6.06
N ARG A 244 17.89 -20.12 6.55
CA ARG A 244 19.12 -19.99 5.77
C ARG A 244 19.51 -21.33 5.13
N PRO A 245 20.46 -21.36 4.19
CA PRO A 245 20.98 -22.62 3.60
C PRO A 245 21.56 -23.59 4.62
N ASP A 246 22.08 -23.08 5.74
CA ASP A 246 22.63 -23.88 6.85
C ASP A 246 21.55 -24.40 7.82
N GLY A 247 20.27 -24.14 7.54
CA GLY A 247 19.12 -24.56 8.33
C GLY A 247 18.82 -23.68 9.55
N ARG A 248 19.63 -22.67 9.86
CA ARG A 248 19.35 -21.72 10.95
C ARG A 248 18.26 -20.72 10.55
N PRO A 249 17.54 -20.11 11.50
CA PRO A 249 16.64 -19.01 11.21
C PRO A 249 17.32 -17.85 10.47
N VAL A 250 16.55 -17.11 9.68
CA VAL A 250 17.01 -15.86 9.06
C VAL A 250 17.29 -14.79 10.11
N GLY A 251 18.17 -13.83 9.78
CA GLY A 251 18.34 -12.60 10.55
C GLY A 251 17.34 -11.53 10.11
N ASP A 252 17.42 -10.35 10.71
CA ASP A 252 16.65 -9.19 10.24
C ASP A 252 17.26 -8.65 8.94
N TYR A 253 16.66 -9.08 7.82
CA TYR A 253 17.06 -8.68 6.47
C TYR A 253 16.10 -7.65 5.86
N TRP A 254 15.20 -7.09 6.67
CA TRP A 254 14.28 -6.05 6.25
C TRP A 254 14.90 -4.67 6.46
N THR A 255 14.72 -3.79 5.48
CA THR A 255 15.08 -2.37 5.61
C THR A 255 13.90 -1.51 5.22
N ILE A 256 13.46 -0.64 6.13
CA ILE A 256 12.51 0.42 5.79
C ILE A 256 13.30 1.51 5.06
N VAL A 257 12.97 1.72 3.79
CA VAL A 257 13.61 2.73 2.94
C VAL A 257 12.81 4.02 2.94
N ARG A 258 11.48 3.93 3.00
CA ARG A 258 10.57 5.09 3.10
C ARG A 258 9.45 4.82 4.09
N GLY A 259 9.09 5.88 4.81
CA GLY A 259 8.16 5.83 5.94
C GLY A 259 8.83 5.39 7.25
N VAL A 260 8.02 4.99 8.22
CA VAL A 260 8.48 4.59 9.56
C VAL A 260 7.91 3.24 9.96
N ARG A 261 8.47 2.58 10.99
CA ARG A 261 7.94 1.30 11.48
C ARG A 261 6.47 1.45 11.90
N GLY A 262 5.61 0.56 11.41
CA GLY A 262 4.15 0.63 11.62
C GLY A 262 3.42 1.56 10.63
N ALA A 263 4.15 2.30 9.80
CA ALA A 263 3.62 3.12 8.71
C ALA A 263 4.60 3.14 7.52
N ALA A 264 5.17 1.97 7.17
CA ALA A 264 6.21 1.89 6.16
C ALA A 264 5.60 2.01 4.76
N LEU A 265 6.25 2.77 3.88
CA LEU A 265 5.80 2.98 2.50
C LEU A 265 6.64 2.19 1.49
N ARG A 266 7.92 1.98 1.81
CA ARG A 266 8.83 1.18 1.01
C ARG A 266 9.71 0.35 1.92
N VAL A 267 9.73 -0.95 1.67
CA VAL A 267 10.65 -1.87 2.36
C VAL A 267 11.41 -2.71 1.35
N VAL A 268 12.65 -3.03 1.69
CA VAL A 268 13.50 -3.92 0.91
C VAL A 268 13.86 -5.12 1.76
N TYR A 269 13.67 -6.31 1.22
CA TYR A 269 14.19 -7.55 1.79
C TYR A 269 15.45 -7.96 1.03
N ARG A 270 16.61 -7.89 1.69
CA ARG A 270 17.92 -8.17 1.08
C ARG A 270 18.86 -8.81 2.10
N VAL A 271 19.46 -9.93 1.71
CA VAL A 271 20.53 -10.56 2.51
C VAL A 271 21.81 -9.71 2.41
N PRO A 272 22.44 -9.33 3.54
CA PRO A 272 23.72 -8.63 3.51
C PRO A 272 24.81 -9.44 2.82
N ALA A 273 25.67 -8.79 2.03
CA ALA A 273 26.73 -9.48 1.29
C ALA A 273 27.68 -10.31 2.18
N SER A 274 27.84 -9.93 3.45
CA SER A 274 28.65 -10.64 4.45
C SER A 274 28.13 -12.05 4.77
N GLU A 275 26.87 -12.35 4.49
CA GLU A 275 26.27 -13.67 4.72
C GLU A 275 26.70 -14.71 3.66
N GLY A 276 27.17 -14.27 2.49
CA GLY A 276 27.68 -15.16 1.44
C GLY A 276 26.61 -15.93 0.64
N PHE A 277 25.33 -15.60 0.80
CA PHE A 277 24.20 -16.12 0.02
C PHE A 277 23.21 -14.99 -0.29
N VAL A 278 22.18 -15.27 -1.11
CA VAL A 278 21.15 -14.29 -1.49
C VAL A 278 19.75 -14.74 -1.03
N VAL A 279 18.74 -13.86 -1.20
CA VAL A 279 17.35 -14.15 -0.82
C VAL A 279 16.84 -15.45 -1.44
N GLY A 280 17.20 -15.73 -2.70
CA GLY A 280 16.79 -16.96 -3.40
C GLY A 280 17.40 -18.25 -2.85
N ASP A 281 18.38 -18.17 -1.94
CA ASP A 281 18.93 -19.32 -1.22
C ASP A 281 18.17 -19.62 0.09
N LEU A 282 17.30 -18.72 0.52
CA LEU A 282 16.46 -18.90 1.70
C LEU A 282 15.33 -19.88 1.42
N SER A 283 14.75 -20.43 2.49
CA SER A 283 13.57 -21.29 2.42
C SER A 283 12.44 -20.80 3.31
N ILE A 284 11.21 -20.86 2.79
CA ILE A 284 9.97 -20.58 3.51
C ILE A 284 9.19 -21.90 3.63
N GLY A 285 9.07 -22.42 4.85
CA GLY A 285 8.46 -23.73 5.09
C GLY A 285 9.18 -24.87 4.34
N GLY A 286 10.51 -24.80 4.28
CA GLY A 286 11.36 -25.80 3.60
C GLY A 286 11.36 -25.72 2.07
N ARG A 287 10.71 -24.73 1.47
CA ARG A 287 10.73 -24.50 0.01
C ARG A 287 11.59 -23.28 -0.34
N PRO A 288 12.46 -23.36 -1.36
CA PRO A 288 13.26 -22.22 -1.79
C PRO A 288 12.42 -20.98 -2.12
N VAL A 289 12.98 -19.80 -1.90
CA VAL A 289 12.39 -18.54 -2.35
C VAL A 289 12.67 -18.35 -3.84
N GLU A 290 11.64 -18.52 -4.65
CA GLU A 290 11.73 -18.41 -6.10
C GLU A 290 11.10 -17.12 -6.65
N PHE A 291 10.11 -16.55 -5.94
CA PHE A 291 9.30 -15.40 -6.37
C PHE A 291 9.15 -14.36 -5.25
N GLY A 292 8.97 -13.09 -5.61
CA GLY A 292 8.69 -12.02 -4.64
C GLY A 292 7.35 -12.22 -3.94
N ALA A 293 6.38 -12.82 -4.62
CA ALA A 293 5.07 -13.17 -4.09
C ALA A 293 5.13 -14.05 -2.81
N GLN A 294 6.14 -14.91 -2.68
CA GLN A 294 6.32 -15.74 -1.47
C GLN A 294 6.63 -14.88 -0.24
N ILE A 295 7.30 -13.75 -0.44
CA ILE A 295 7.61 -12.77 0.61
C ILE A 295 6.42 -11.82 0.80
N ALA A 296 5.76 -11.40 -0.28
CA ALA A 296 4.58 -10.53 -0.25
C ALA A 296 3.45 -11.09 0.63
N GLU A 297 3.27 -12.41 0.61
CA GLU A 297 2.26 -13.11 1.43
C GLU A 297 2.49 -12.96 2.94
N HIS A 298 3.69 -12.58 3.35
CA HIS A 298 4.04 -12.37 4.75
C HIS A 298 4.03 -10.90 5.16
N ILE A 299 3.63 -9.99 4.26
CA ILE A 299 3.49 -8.57 4.55
C ILE A 299 2.04 -8.27 4.93
N THR A 300 1.87 -7.58 6.06
CA THR A 300 0.58 -7.02 6.48
C THR A 300 0.52 -5.56 6.08
N VAL A 301 -0.45 -5.24 5.25
CA VAL A 301 -0.78 -3.88 4.82
C VAL A 301 -2.04 -3.40 5.53
N ALA A 302 -2.17 -2.09 5.71
CA ALA A 302 -3.32 -1.50 6.34
C ALA A 302 -3.68 -0.11 5.83
N ALA A 303 -4.99 0.16 5.83
CA ALA A 303 -5.56 1.51 5.88
C ALA A 303 -5.93 1.86 7.32
N HIS A 304 -5.73 3.11 7.73
CA HIS A 304 -6.07 3.56 9.08
C HIS A 304 -7.31 4.45 9.06
N VAL A 305 -8.21 4.19 10.01
CA VAL A 305 -9.44 4.96 10.19
C VAL A 305 -9.64 5.32 11.66
N VAL A 306 -10.33 6.45 11.86
CA VAL A 306 -10.82 6.89 13.16
C VAL A 306 -12.33 6.94 13.16
N ALA A 307 -12.94 6.71 14.32
CA ALA A 307 -14.37 6.76 14.46
C ALA A 307 -14.83 7.14 15.87
N GLY A 308 -16.07 7.63 15.96
CA GLY A 308 -16.73 7.90 17.23
C GLY A 308 -18.24 8.13 17.08
N GLY A 309 -18.94 8.08 18.22
CA GLY A 309 -20.38 8.29 18.28
C GLY A 309 -20.78 9.74 18.02
N ARG A 310 -22.08 9.98 17.81
CA ARG A 310 -22.63 11.33 17.95
C ARG A 310 -22.57 11.71 19.43
N SER A 311 -21.89 12.81 19.76
CA SER A 311 -22.11 13.54 21.02
C SER A 311 -23.55 14.03 21.10
#